data_AF-A0A9P0X912-F1
#
_entry.id   AF-A0A9P0X912-F1
#
_cell.length_a   1.000
_cell.length_b   1.000
_cell.length_c   1.000
_cell.angle_alpha   90.00
_cell.angle_beta   90.00
_cell.angle_gamma   90.00
#
_symmetry.space_group_name_H-M   'P 1'
#
loop_
_entity.id
_entity.type
_entity.pdbx_description
1 polymer ?
#
loop_
_entity_poly.entity_id
_entity_poly.type
_entity_poly.pdbx_seq_one_letter_code
_entity_poly.pdbx_strand_id
1 'polypeptide(L)'
;MISFIFICLIATALGATVQSGTEPIPIIRFEIDGPHVDGSYKWLYETGNEINAEESGYVKNFGKGEGEEVQVAEGKFSYKSPDGTPIVLSYIADENGFQPQGDHLPTPPPIPPEIQKALEYLKTLPPTAAASNSQGQFQASPSKNRRP
;
A
#
# COMPACT_ATOMS: atom_id res chain seq x y z
N MET A 1 15.79 -63.10 47.91
CA MET A 1 17.16 -63.04 48.48
C MET A 1 18.09 -62.71 47.31
N ILE A 2 18.70 -61.54 47.13
CA ILE A 2 19.02 -60.39 47.99
C ILE A 2 18.76 -59.11 47.19
N SER A 3 18.24 -58.10 47.88
CA SER A 3 17.85 -56.77 47.41
C SER A 3 19.02 -55.80 47.52
N PHE A 4 19.16 -54.88 46.57
CA PHE A 4 19.74 -53.55 46.82
C PHE A 4 18.90 -52.49 46.12
N ILE A 5 18.03 -51.91 46.95
CA ILE A 5 17.34 -50.64 46.74
C ILE A 5 18.39 -49.53 46.73
N PHE A 6 18.44 -48.73 45.67
CA PHE A 6 18.99 -47.38 45.74
C PHE A 6 17.91 -46.39 45.31
N ILE A 7 17.32 -45.80 46.35
CA ILE A 7 16.43 -44.65 46.31
C ILE A 7 17.21 -43.46 45.73
N CYS A 8 16.69 -42.86 44.67
CA CYS A 8 16.99 -41.47 44.35
C CYS A 8 15.65 -40.72 44.28
N LEU A 9 15.30 -40.16 45.44
CA LEU A 9 14.20 -39.24 45.65
C LEU A 9 14.65 -37.90 45.05
N ILE A 10 14.37 -37.69 43.77
CA ILE A 10 14.53 -36.38 43.14
C ILE A 10 13.25 -35.60 43.44
N ALA A 11 13.38 -34.66 44.36
CA ALA A 11 12.35 -33.73 44.76
C ALA A 11 11.73 -33.06 43.53
N THR A 12 10.42 -33.25 43.37
CA THR A 12 9.59 -32.51 42.42
C THR A 12 9.52 -31.05 42.85
N ALA A 13 10.34 -30.20 42.24
CA ALA A 13 10.04 -28.78 42.16
C ALA A 13 8.98 -28.61 41.07
N LEU A 14 7.69 -28.56 41.46
CA LEU A 14 6.65 -27.97 40.61
C LEU A 14 6.96 -26.47 40.49
N GLY A 15 7.85 -26.12 39.56
CA GLY A 15 7.82 -24.80 38.95
C GLY A 15 6.55 -24.75 38.10
N ALA A 16 5.46 -24.21 38.65
CA ALA A 16 4.31 -23.83 37.85
C ALA A 16 4.74 -22.67 36.96
N THR A 17 5.33 -22.96 35.80
CA THR A 17 5.44 -21.98 34.73
C THR A 17 4.01 -21.73 34.27
N VAL A 18 3.45 -20.59 34.66
CA VAL A 18 2.32 -20.00 33.95
C VAL A 18 2.86 -19.62 32.57
N GLN A 19 2.91 -20.59 31.65
CA GLN A 19 3.07 -20.31 30.24
C GLN A 19 1.78 -19.61 29.82
N SER A 20 1.78 -18.28 29.91
CA SER A 20 0.93 -17.45 29.07
C SER A 20 1.42 -17.62 27.62
N GLY A 21 1.25 -18.83 27.08
CA GLY A 21 1.59 -19.17 25.72
C GLY A 21 0.42 -18.80 24.84
N THR A 22 0.42 -17.60 24.28
CA THR A 22 -0.27 -17.41 23.00
C THR A 22 0.43 -18.34 22.02
N GLU A 23 -0.23 -19.40 21.59
CA GLU A 23 0.30 -20.27 20.54
C GLU A 23 0.70 -19.40 19.33
N PRO A 24 1.84 -19.69 18.67
CA PRO A 24 2.24 -18.95 17.48
C PRO A 24 1.16 -19.02 16.41
N ILE A 25 0.78 -17.87 15.85
CA ILE A 25 -0.19 -17.80 14.76
C ILE A 25 0.51 -18.30 13.48
N PRO A 26 -0.02 -19.33 12.80
CA PRO A 26 0.64 -19.90 11.63
C PRO A 26 0.50 -18.98 10.40
N ILE A 27 1.41 -19.13 9.45
CA ILE A 27 1.23 -18.64 8.07
C ILE A 27 0.51 -19.72 7.28
N ILE A 28 -0.67 -19.42 6.74
CA ILE A 28 -1.47 -20.38 5.96
C ILE A 28 -1.11 -20.36 4.47
N ARG A 29 -0.63 -19.21 3.98
CA ARG A 29 -0.19 -19.04 2.59
C ARG A 29 0.96 -18.05 2.53
N PHE A 30 1.91 -18.33 1.66
CA PHE A 30 3.03 -17.46 1.37
C PHE A 30 3.47 -17.68 -0.08
N GLU A 31 3.49 -16.60 -0.87
CA GLU A 31 4.00 -16.64 -2.24
C GLU A 31 4.93 -15.45 -2.47
N ILE A 32 6.02 -15.70 -3.18
CA ILE A 32 6.93 -14.69 -3.70
C ILE A 32 7.18 -15.01 -5.17
N ASP A 33 7.10 -13.99 -6.00
CA ASP A 33 7.44 -14.05 -7.42
C ASP A 33 8.32 -12.83 -7.78
N GLY A 34 9.45 -13.11 -8.43
CA GLY A 34 10.50 -12.11 -8.70
C GLY A 34 11.54 -11.91 -7.58
N PRO A 35 12.31 -10.82 -7.61
CA PRO A 35 12.24 -9.75 -8.61
C PRO A 35 12.64 -10.25 -10.00
N HIS A 36 11.88 -9.81 -10.98
CA HIS A 36 12.14 -10.06 -12.40
C HIS A 36 13.16 -9.05 -12.94
N VAL A 37 13.70 -9.36 -14.12
CA VAL A 37 14.69 -8.51 -14.79
C VAL A 37 14.16 -7.13 -15.16
N ASP A 38 12.84 -6.96 -15.28
CA ASP A 38 12.14 -5.71 -15.58
C ASP A 38 11.79 -4.89 -14.31
N GLY A 39 12.25 -5.34 -13.15
CA GLY A 39 11.95 -4.72 -11.85
C GLY A 39 10.56 -5.05 -11.32
N SER A 40 9.80 -5.94 -11.98
CA SER A 40 8.51 -6.40 -11.47
C SER A 40 8.67 -7.45 -10.37
N TYR A 41 7.76 -7.43 -9.41
CA TYR A 41 7.70 -8.42 -8.34
C TYR A 41 6.28 -8.57 -7.81
N LYS A 42 6.02 -9.67 -7.11
CA LYS A 42 4.79 -9.89 -6.36
C LYS A 42 5.07 -10.71 -5.13
N TRP A 43 4.40 -10.38 -4.03
CA TRP A 43 4.37 -11.23 -2.85
C TRP A 43 2.99 -11.19 -2.19
N LEU A 44 2.67 -12.25 -1.46
CA LEU A 44 1.51 -12.27 -0.58
C LEU A 44 1.76 -13.19 0.61
N TYR A 45 1.08 -12.90 1.71
CA TYR A 45 0.96 -13.82 2.83
C TYR A 45 -0.42 -13.77 3.46
N GLU A 46 -0.82 -14.89 4.02
CA GLU A 46 -2.05 -15.06 4.77
C GLU A 46 -1.70 -15.74 6.11
N THR A 47 -2.27 -15.26 7.21
CA THR A 47 -2.05 -15.82 8.55
C THR A 47 -3.29 -16.56 9.06
N GLY A 48 -3.11 -17.44 10.04
CA GLY A 48 -4.19 -18.20 10.66
C GLY A 48 -5.22 -17.36 11.42
N ASN A 49 -4.90 -16.09 11.72
CA ASN A 49 -5.82 -15.12 12.32
C ASN A 49 -6.40 -14.12 11.29
N GLU A 50 -6.49 -14.53 10.02
CA GLU A 50 -7.12 -13.75 8.94
C GLU A 50 -6.44 -12.42 8.62
N ILE A 51 -5.14 -12.29 8.89
CA ILE A 51 -4.33 -11.18 8.37
C ILE A 51 -3.90 -11.58 6.97
N ASN A 52 -4.22 -10.73 5.98
CA ASN A 52 -3.81 -10.92 4.61
C ASN A 52 -3.05 -9.69 4.14
N ALA A 53 -1.96 -9.91 3.43
CA ALA A 53 -1.19 -8.85 2.80
C ALA A 53 -0.74 -9.31 1.42
N GLU A 54 -0.87 -8.44 0.44
CA GLU A 54 -0.38 -8.65 -0.91
C GLU A 54 0.18 -7.34 -1.46
N GLU A 55 1.23 -7.43 -2.26
CA GLU A 55 1.82 -6.31 -2.98
C GLU A 55 2.40 -6.81 -4.29
N SER A 56 2.24 -6.01 -5.33
CA SER A 56 2.97 -6.14 -6.58
C SER A 56 3.57 -4.81 -6.96
N GLY A 57 4.79 -4.85 -7.49
CA GLY A 57 5.46 -3.65 -7.97
C GLY A 57 6.03 -3.85 -9.36
N TYR A 58 6.29 -2.72 -10.03
CA TYR A 58 6.92 -2.65 -11.34
C TYR A 58 7.63 -1.31 -11.52
N VAL A 59 8.57 -1.23 -12.47
CA VAL A 59 9.29 0.01 -12.79
C VAL A 59 8.72 0.62 -14.06
N LYS A 60 8.11 1.82 -13.96
CA LYS A 60 7.78 2.64 -15.13
C LYS A 60 9.08 3.13 -15.77
N ASN A 61 9.10 3.19 -17.11
CA ASN A 61 10.27 3.61 -17.90
C ASN A 61 11.54 2.78 -17.66
N PHE A 62 11.39 1.50 -17.31
CA PHE A 62 12.52 0.59 -17.09
C PHE A 62 13.53 0.64 -18.25
N GLY A 63 14.82 0.81 -17.94
CA GLY A 63 15.92 0.87 -18.90
C GLY A 63 16.13 2.23 -19.57
N LYS A 64 15.42 3.28 -19.13
CA LYS A 64 15.62 4.67 -19.62
C LYS A 64 16.75 5.42 -18.89
N GLY A 65 17.25 4.87 -17.77
CA GLY A 65 18.36 5.43 -17.00
C GLY A 65 17.92 6.08 -15.70
N GLU A 66 18.89 6.30 -14.81
CA GLU A 66 18.66 6.89 -13.49
C GLU A 66 17.99 8.26 -13.60
N GLY A 67 16.81 8.41 -12.97
CA GLY A 67 16.05 9.66 -12.93
C GLY A 67 14.81 9.71 -13.83
N GLU A 68 14.67 8.81 -14.80
CA GLU A 68 13.41 8.62 -15.57
C GLU A 68 12.62 7.38 -15.11
N GLU A 69 13.31 6.47 -14.43
CA GLU A 69 12.73 5.27 -13.84
C GLU A 69 11.96 5.58 -12.56
N VAL A 70 10.73 5.04 -12.49
CA VAL A 70 9.85 5.23 -11.35
C VAL A 70 9.38 3.87 -10.87
N GLN A 71 9.71 3.54 -9.63
CA GLN A 71 9.15 2.38 -8.96
C GLN A 71 7.68 2.66 -8.61
N VAL A 72 6.80 1.75 -9.02
CA VAL A 72 5.41 1.70 -8.60
C VAL A 72 5.22 0.45 -7.75
N ALA A 73 4.48 0.57 -6.67
CA ALA A 73 4.00 -0.56 -5.86
C ALA A 73 2.51 -0.36 -5.57
N GLU A 74 1.74 -1.42 -5.74
CA GLU A 74 0.33 -1.47 -5.36
C GLU A 74 0.11 -2.67 -4.47
N GLY A 75 -0.75 -2.50 -3.47
CA GLY A 75 -0.98 -3.59 -2.54
C GLY A 75 -2.24 -3.43 -1.72
N LYS A 76 -2.55 -4.49 -0.99
CA LYS A 76 -3.73 -4.60 -0.16
C LYS A 76 -3.36 -5.29 1.15
N PHE A 77 -3.93 -4.78 2.23
CA PHE A 77 -3.79 -5.32 3.57
C PHE A 77 -5.17 -5.45 4.20
N SER A 78 -5.43 -6.58 4.86
CA SER A 78 -6.65 -6.77 5.62
C SER A 78 -6.41 -7.50 6.94
N TYR A 79 -7.20 -7.16 7.94
CA TYR A 79 -7.20 -7.81 9.24
C TYR A 79 -8.57 -7.70 9.91
N LYS A 80 -8.82 -8.55 10.91
CA LYS A 80 -10.01 -8.44 11.76
C LYS A 80 -9.75 -7.49 12.92
N SER A 81 -10.59 -6.45 13.03
CA SER A 81 -10.62 -5.60 14.23
C SER A 81 -11.04 -6.40 15.46
N PRO A 82 -10.75 -5.91 16.69
CA PRO A 82 -11.24 -6.54 17.92
C PRO A 82 -12.76 -6.73 17.97
N ASP A 83 -13.51 -5.90 17.23
CA ASP A 83 -14.97 -5.96 17.12
C ASP A 83 -15.46 -6.96 16.07
N GLY A 84 -14.56 -7.67 15.39
CA GLY A 84 -14.87 -8.65 14.33
C GLY A 84 -15.09 -8.04 12.95
N THR A 85 -15.11 -6.71 12.84
CA THR A 85 -15.24 -5.98 11.57
C THR A 85 -13.96 -6.17 10.74
N PRO A 86 -14.05 -6.62 9.47
CA PRO A 86 -12.88 -6.68 8.59
C PRO A 86 -12.45 -5.26 8.24
N ILE A 87 -11.18 -4.95 8.49
CA ILE A 87 -10.53 -3.72 8.06
C ILE A 87 -9.74 -4.04 6.81
N VAL A 88 -9.94 -3.23 5.77
CA VAL A 88 -9.23 -3.35 4.50
C VAL A 88 -8.56 -2.01 4.20
N LEU A 89 -7.31 -2.11 3.74
CA LEU A 89 -6.48 -1.04 3.24
C LEU A 89 -6.01 -1.44 1.85
N SER A 90 -6.12 -0.55 0.88
CA SER A 90 -5.49 -0.67 -0.44
C SER A 90 -4.63 0.55 -0.67
N TYR A 91 -3.53 0.42 -1.40
CA TYR A 91 -2.65 1.55 -1.66
C TYR A 91 -1.99 1.45 -3.03
N ILE A 92 -1.61 2.63 -3.53
CA ILE A 92 -0.70 2.79 -4.66
C ILE A 92 0.42 3.71 -4.18
N ALA A 93 1.66 3.32 -4.44
CA ALA A 93 2.87 4.09 -4.19
C ALA A 93 3.56 4.33 -5.53
N ASP A 94 3.65 5.59 -5.95
CA ASP A 94 4.28 6.01 -7.19
C ASP A 94 4.94 7.40 -7.04
N GLU A 95 5.18 8.11 -8.16
CA GLU A 95 5.69 9.49 -8.19
C GLU A 95 4.92 10.47 -7.31
N ASN A 96 3.63 10.22 -7.07
CA ASN A 96 2.77 11.06 -6.27
C ASN A 96 2.79 10.67 -4.78
N GLY A 97 3.65 9.72 -4.40
CA GLY A 97 3.80 9.23 -3.04
C GLY A 97 2.82 8.10 -2.71
N PHE A 98 2.64 7.85 -1.42
CA PHE A 98 1.77 6.78 -0.92
C PHE A 98 0.32 7.25 -0.81
N GLN A 99 -0.59 6.55 -1.48
CA GLN A 99 -2.00 6.91 -1.61
C GLN A 99 -2.89 5.80 -1.03
N PRO A 100 -3.11 5.78 0.30
CA PRO A 100 -3.91 4.75 0.95
C PRO A 100 -5.41 5.01 0.79
N GLN A 101 -6.18 3.93 0.66
CA GLN A 101 -7.63 3.90 0.54
C GLN A 101 -8.18 2.84 1.52
N GLY A 102 -9.14 3.24 2.34
CA GLY A 102 -9.79 2.34 3.28
C GLY A 102 -10.82 3.08 4.12
N ASP A 103 -11.92 2.42 4.46
CA ASP A 103 -13.06 3.03 5.17
C ASP A 103 -12.71 3.53 6.58
N HIS A 104 -11.62 3.01 7.14
CA HIS A 104 -11.11 3.36 8.46
C HIS A 104 -10.18 4.58 8.45
N LEU A 105 -9.83 5.11 7.27
CA LEU A 105 -8.95 6.26 7.15
C LEU A 105 -9.71 7.57 7.44
N PRO A 106 -9.05 8.57 8.04
CA PRO A 106 -9.65 9.89 8.21
C PRO A 106 -10.05 10.46 6.85
N THR A 107 -11.33 10.82 6.70
CA THR A 107 -11.79 11.56 5.52
C THR A 107 -11.61 13.06 5.77
N PRO A 108 -11.23 13.85 4.75
CA PRO A 108 -11.22 15.29 4.86
C PRO A 108 -12.63 15.79 5.20
N PRO A 109 -12.75 16.91 5.94
CA PRO A 109 -14.04 17.47 6.29
C PRO A 109 -14.87 17.74 5.03
N PRO A 110 -16.21 17.62 5.10
CA PRO A 110 -17.08 17.85 3.96
C PRO A 110 -16.88 19.26 3.40
N ILE A 111 -16.96 19.38 2.08
CA ILE A 111 -16.84 20.66 1.37
C ILE A 111 -17.91 21.63 1.91
N PRO A 112 -17.53 22.87 2.31
CA PRO A 112 -18.48 23.88 2.75
C PRO A 112 -19.60 24.13 1.72
N PRO A 113 -20.85 24.36 2.16
CA PRO A 113 -22.00 24.50 1.28
C PRO A 113 -21.87 25.66 0.28
N GLU A 114 -21.09 26.69 0.61
CA GLU A 114 -20.79 27.82 -0.28
C GLU A 114 -19.99 27.38 -1.50
N ILE A 115 -19.01 26.48 -1.31
CA ILE A 115 -18.19 25.95 -2.41
C ILE A 115 -19.03 25.03 -3.29
N GLN A 116 -19.94 24.23 -2.70
CA GLN A 116 -20.87 23.41 -3.47
C GLN A 116 -21.76 24.27 -4.37
N LYS A 117 -22.36 25.35 -3.82
CA LYS A 117 -23.14 26.31 -4.60
C LYS A 117 -22.33 26.97 -5.71
N ALA A 118 -21.07 27.32 -5.44
CA ALA A 118 -20.18 27.89 -6.45
C ALA A 118 -19.91 26.89 -7.59
N LEU A 119 -19.68 25.61 -7.28
CA LEU A 119 -19.48 24.55 -8.27
C LEU A 119 -20.74 24.29 -9.12
N GLU A 120 -21.91 24.27 -8.49
CA GLU A 120 -23.21 24.17 -9.19
C GLU A 120 -23.42 25.35 -10.13
N TYR A 121 -23.15 26.58 -9.66
CA TYR A 121 -23.23 27.77 -10.48
C TYR A 121 -22.27 27.70 -11.68
N LEU A 122 -21.00 27.37 -11.46
CA LEU A 122 -20.00 27.21 -12.54
C LEU A 122 -20.44 26.16 -13.59
N LYS A 123 -21.08 25.07 -13.16
CA LYS A 123 -21.61 24.03 -14.07
C LYS A 123 -22.75 24.53 -14.95
N THR A 124 -23.51 25.53 -14.49
CA THR A 124 -24.62 26.14 -15.25
C THR A 124 -24.17 27.26 -16.19
N LEU A 125 -22.92 27.71 -16.08
CA LEU A 125 -22.39 28.70 -17.01
C LEU A 125 -22.18 28.07 -18.39
N PRO A 126 -22.49 28.80 -19.48
CA PRO A 126 -22.08 28.39 -20.81
C PRO A 126 -20.54 28.32 -20.87
N PRO A 127 -19.96 27.49 -21.75
CA PRO A 127 -18.52 27.45 -21.94
C PRO A 127 -18.01 28.86 -22.31
N THR A 128 -17.30 29.50 -21.38
CA THR A 128 -16.70 30.80 -21.62
C THR A 128 -15.61 30.66 -22.69
N ALA A 129 -15.63 31.54 -23.69
CA ALA A 129 -14.71 31.56 -24.83
C ALA A 129 -13.20 31.56 -24.46
N ALA A 130 -12.85 31.78 -23.18
CA ALA A 130 -11.50 31.62 -22.65
C ALA A 130 -10.97 30.18 -22.75
N ALA A 131 -11.83 29.15 -22.84
CA ALA A 131 -11.41 27.78 -23.13
C ALA A 131 -11.01 27.56 -24.60
N SER A 132 -11.30 28.50 -25.51
CA SER A 132 -10.90 28.41 -26.92
C SER A 132 -9.54 29.07 -27.24
N ASN A 133 -8.99 29.86 -26.32
CA ASN A 133 -7.77 30.65 -26.57
C ASN A 133 -6.47 30.02 -26.04
N SER A 134 -6.50 28.78 -25.53
CA SER A 134 -5.27 28.02 -25.26
C SER A 134 -4.80 27.18 -26.46
N GLN A 135 -5.48 27.27 -27.60
CA GLN A 135 -4.96 26.82 -28.89
C GLN A 135 -4.64 28.01 -29.78
N GLY A 136 -3.46 28.60 -29.58
CA GLY A 136 -2.83 29.48 -30.56
C GLY A 136 -2.19 30.73 -29.98
N GLN A 137 -0.95 30.60 -29.52
CA GLN A 137 0.13 31.58 -29.79
C GLN A 137 1.46 31.14 -29.13
N PHE A 138 2.04 30.04 -29.60
CA PHE A 138 3.50 29.97 -29.71
C PHE A 138 3.84 30.44 -31.13
N GLN A 139 3.93 31.76 -31.34
CA GLN A 139 4.58 32.26 -32.54
C GLN A 139 6.07 31.92 -32.42
N ALA A 140 6.52 30.92 -33.17
CA ALA A 140 7.94 30.77 -33.45
C ALA A 140 8.41 32.07 -34.10
N SER A 141 9.25 32.83 -33.40
CA SER A 141 10.01 33.92 -34.01
C SER A 141 10.73 33.36 -35.23
N PRO A 142 10.54 33.91 -36.44
CA PRO A 142 11.35 33.49 -37.57
C PRO A 142 12.80 33.86 -37.25
N SER A 143 13.64 32.83 -37.10
CA SER A 143 15.09 32.94 -37.08
C SER A 143 15.50 33.72 -38.32
N LYS A 144 15.87 34.99 -38.12
CA LYS A 144 16.36 35.85 -39.20
C LYS A 144 17.68 35.25 -39.64
N ASN A 145 17.64 34.53 -40.77
CA ASN A 145 18.79 34.05 -41.52
C ASN A 145 19.88 35.12 -41.56
N ARG A 146 20.88 34.97 -40.70
CA ARG A 146 22.15 35.67 -40.83
C ARG A 146 23.06 34.74 -41.63
N ARG A 147 23.10 34.97 -42.94
CA ARG A 147 24.16 34.54 -43.85
C ARG A 147 24.37 35.65 -44.89
N PRO A 148 25.53 35.72 -45.53
CA PRO A 148 26.78 34.99 -45.27
C PRO A 148 27.67 35.65 -44.23
#